data_AF-A0A939NQG0-F1
#
_entry.id   AF-A0A939NQG0-F1
#
_cell.length_a   1.000
_cell.length_b   1.000
_cell.length_c   1.000
_cell.angle_alpha   90.00
_cell.angle_beta   90.00
_cell.angle_gamma   90.00
#
_symmetry.space_group_name_H-M   'P 1'
#
loop_
_entity.id
_entity.type
_entity.pdbx_description
1 polymer ?
#
loop_
_entity_poly.entity_id
_entity_poly.type
_entity_poly.pdbx_seq_one_letter_code
_entity_poly.pdbx_strand_id
1 'polypeptide(L)' 'MTRPVLIVSACVAMAGIAAITTVVLMRRESSAAPQMSEEQRATREKFFGTGKALPPIEKGQEMRPRW' A
#
# COMPACT_ATOMS: atom_id res chain seq x y z
N MET A 1 -11.94 37.78 14.19
CA MET A 1 -10.99 36.79 13.65
C MET A 1 -9.65 37.48 13.47
N THR A 2 -8.63 37.11 14.24
CA THR A 2 -7.28 37.70 14.09
C THR A 2 -6.54 37.00 12.94
N ARG A 3 -5.64 37.71 12.26
CA ARG A 3 -4.78 37.17 11.19
C ARG A 3 -4.15 35.80 11.54
N PRO A 4 -3.57 35.58 12.73
CA PRO A 4 -3.03 34.26 13.08
C PRO A 4 -4.09 33.16 13.13
N VAL A 5 -5.31 33.44 13.61
CA VAL A 5 -6.39 32.44 13.66
C VAL A 5 -6.80 32.02 12.26
N LEU A 6 -6.86 32.97 11.31
CA LEU A 6 -7.15 32.66 9.90
C LEU A 6 -6.06 31.80 9.27
N ILE A 7 -4.78 32.10 9.54
CA ILE A 7 -3.64 31.34 9.03
C ILE A 7 -3.66 29.91 9.59
N VAL A 8 -3.82 29.76 10.90
CA VAL A 8 -3.89 28.43 11.55
C VAL A 8 -5.06 27.62 11.00
N SER A 9 -6.24 28.23 10.85
CA SER A 9 -7.41 27.57 10.28
C SER A 9 -7.15 27.09 8.85
N ALA A 10 -6.50 27.91 8.02
CA ALA A 10 -6.16 27.52 6.65
C ALA A 10 -5.15 26.37 6.62
N CYS A 11 -4.12 26.41 7.47
CA CYS A 11 -3.14 25.33 7.60
C CYS A 11 -3.79 24.01 8.02
N VAL A 12 -4.68 24.02 9.02
CA VAL A 12 -5.38 22.82 9.49
C VAL A 12 -6.27 22.24 8.39
N ALA A 13 -7.01 23.10 7.66
CA ALA A 13 -7.84 22.65 6.55
C ALA A 13 -7.01 21.98 5.45
N MET A 14 -5.90 22.60 5.03
CA MET A 14 -5.00 22.03 4.02
C MET A 14 -4.39 20.71 4.48
N ALA A 15 -3.91 20.63 5.72
CA ALA A 15 -3.34 19.41 6.28
C ALA A 15 -4.36 18.27 6.34
N GLY A 16 -5.60 18.57 6.76
CA GLY A 16 -6.69 17.60 6.81
C GLY A 16 -7.05 17.04 5.43
N ILE A 17 -7.18 17.91 4.42
CA ILE A 17 -7.48 17.49 3.04
C ILE A 17 -6.35 16.61 2.49
N ALA A 18 -5.09 17.00 2.69
CA ALA A 18 -3.94 16.22 2.24
C ALA A 18 -3.92 14.82 2.88
N ALA A 19 -4.09 14.75 4.20
CA ALA A 19 -4.10 13.48 4.94
C ALA A 19 -5.23 12.54 4.45
N ILE A 20 -6.45 13.05 4.28
CA ILE A 20 -7.58 12.27 3.77
C ILE A 20 -7.28 11.75 2.36
N THR A 21 -6.75 12.62 1.50
CA THR A 21 -6.42 12.28 0.11
C THR A 21 -5.38 11.17 0.05
N THR A 22 -4.32 11.27 0.85
CA THR A 22 -3.27 10.23 0.94
C THR A 22 -3.85 8.90 1.41
N VAL A 23 -4.68 8.89 2.45
CA VAL A 23 -5.31 7.65 2.96
C VAL A 23 -6.21 7.01 1.90
N VAL A 24 -7.01 7.81 1.20
CA VAL A 24 -7.90 7.31 0.13
C VAL A 24 -7.10 6.74 -1.03
N LEU A 25 -6.03 7.42 -1.46
CA LEU A 25 -5.15 6.95 -2.54
C LEU A 25 -4.45 5.65 -2.14
N MET A 26 -3.83 5.59 -0.96
CA MET A 26 -3.17 4.35 -0.51
C MET A 26 -4.16 3.20 -0.35
N ARG A 27 -5.38 3.45 0.14
CA ARG A 27 -6.41 2.41 0.24
C ARG A 27 -6.85 1.92 -1.14
N ARG A 28 -6.96 2.82 -2.13
CA ARG A 28 -7.27 2.46 -3.51
C ARG A 28 -6.16 1.63 -4.14
N GLU A 29 -4.91 2.01 -3.93
CA GLU A 29 -3.73 1.26 -4.38
C GLU A 29 -3.58 -0.08 -3.66
N SER A 30 -3.92 -0.15 -2.37
CA SER A 30 -3.89 -1.40 -1.60
C SER A 30 -5.03 -2.35 -1.97
N SER A 31 -6.20 -1.80 -2.35
CA SER A 31 -7.35 -2.58 -2.81
C SER A 31 -7.22 -3.03 -4.27
N ALA A 32 -6.42 -2.32 -5.07
CA ALA A 32 -5.92 -2.85 -6.33
C ALA A 32 -4.84 -3.88 -5.97
N ALA A 33 -5.18 -5.17 -5.98
CA ALA A 33 -4.15 -6.21 -5.97
C ALA A 33 -3.06 -5.80 -6.98
N PRO A 34 -1.76 -5.82 -6.60
CA PRO A 34 -0.70 -5.29 -7.46
C PRO A 34 -0.92 -5.86 -8.84
N GLN A 35 -1.11 -4.96 -9.81
CA GLN A 35 -1.47 -5.33 -11.18
C GLN A 35 -0.28 -6.04 -11.77
N MET A 36 -0.16 -7.35 -11.47
CA MET A 36 0.91 -8.19 -11.96
C MET A 36 0.82 -8.18 -13.47
N SER A 37 1.93 -7.89 -14.13
CA SER A 37 2.03 -8.08 -15.56
C SER A 37 1.76 -9.55 -15.89
N GLU A 38 1.37 -9.83 -17.14
CA GLU A 38 1.13 -11.22 -17.57
C GLU A 38 2.37 -12.09 -17.38
N GLU A 39 3.56 -11.53 -17.56
CA GLU A 39 4.83 -12.22 -17.33
C GLU A 39 5.05 -12.58 -15.85
N GLN A 40 4.69 -11.68 -14.93
CA GLN A 40 4.73 -11.96 -13.50
C GLN A 40 3.70 -13.02 -13.10
N ARG A 41 2.50 -12.98 -13.71
CA ARG A 41 1.47 -13.99 -13.50
C ARG A 41 1.92 -15.37 -14.00
N ALA A 42 2.47 -15.47 -15.21
CA ALA A 42 2.98 -16.71 -15.78
C ALA A 42 4.13 -17.28 -14.93
N THR A 43 5.04 -16.43 -14.47
CA THR A 43 6.13 -16.82 -13.57
C THR A 43 5.58 -17.34 -12.24
N ARG A 44 4.61 -16.64 -11.64
CA ARG A 44 3.98 -17.07 -10.39
C ARG A 44 3.29 -18.43 -10.55
N GLU A 45 2.55 -18.64 -11.64
CA GLU A 45 1.89 -19.93 -11.92
C GLU A 45 2.90 -21.06 -12.13
N LYS A 46 4.04 -20.78 -12.77
CA LYS A 46 5.14 -21.75 -12.94
C LYS A 46 5.75 -22.18 -11.60
N PHE A 47 5.94 -21.26 -10.66
CA PHE A 47 6.60 -21.56 -9.37
C PHE A 47 5.64 -22.04 -8.29
N PHE A 48 4.44 -21.45 -8.20
CA PHE A 48 3.50 -21.67 -7.10
C PHE A 48 2.24 -22.45 -7.51
N GLY A 49 2.06 -22.73 -8.81
CA GLY A 49 0.86 -23.35 -9.35
C GLY A 49 -0.29 -22.36 -9.54
N THR A 50 -1.32 -22.80 -10.26
CA THR A 50 -2.51 -22.00 -10.59
C THR A 50 -3.51 -21.97 -9.42
N GLY A 51 -3.98 -20.77 -9.07
CA GLY A 51 -5.25 -20.60 -8.33
C GLY A 51 -5.22 -20.69 -6.80
N LYS A 52 -4.06 -20.91 -6.16
CA LYS A 52 -3.97 -20.77 -4.69
C LYS A 52 -3.45 -19.39 -4.32
N ALA A 53 -4.19 -18.70 -3.45
CA ALA A 53 -3.60 -17.62 -2.65
C ALA A 53 -2.34 -18.20 -1.99
N LEU A 54 -1.22 -17.48 -2.10
CA LEU A 54 0.01 -17.92 -1.46
C LEU A 54 -0.32 -18.19 0.03
N PRO A 55 0.03 -19.36 0.57
CA PRO A 55 -0.22 -19.62 1.97
C PRO A 55 0.44 -18.49 2.78
N PRO A 56 -0.24 -17.97 3.81
CA PRO A 56 0.35 -16.97 4.68
C PRO A 56 1.72 -17.45 5.14
N ILE A 57 2.75 -16.63 4.96
CA ILE A 57 4.11 -16.96 5.40
C ILE A 57 4.10 -16.80 6.92
N GLU A 58 3.79 -17.89 7.64
CA GLU A 58 3.51 -17.89 9.09
C GLU A 58 4.65 -17.31 9.94
N LYS A 59 5.89 -17.49 9.47
CA LYS A 59 7.10 -16.92 10.07
C LYS A 59 7.85 -16.31 8.91
N GLY A 60 7.78 -14.99 8.77
CA GLY A 60 8.37 -14.22 7.67
C GLY A 60 9.66 -14.88 7.20
N GLN A 61 9.68 -15.26 5.92
CA GLN A 61 10.71 -16.05 5.26
C GLN A 61 12.08 -15.75 5.89
N GLU A 62 12.53 -16.60 6.81
CA GLU A 62 13.81 -16.41 7.48
C GLU A 62 14.88 -16.63 6.42
N MET A 63 15.22 -15.56 5.69
CA MET A 63 16.39 -15.52 4.82
C MET A 63 17.62 -15.37 5.71
N ARG A 64 17.79 -16.28 6.69
CA ARG A 64 19.06 -16.39 7.41
C ARG A 64 20.04 -17.05 6.45
N PRO A 65 21.11 -16.35 6.03
CA PRO A 65 22.16 -17.02 5.30
C PRO A 65 22.81 -18.06 6.21
N ARG A 66 23.12 -19.24 5.67
CA ARG A 66 23.83 -20.31 6.39
C ARG A 66 25.35 -20.21 6.23
N TRP A 67 25.87 -18.99 6.12
CA TRP A 67 27.30 -18.71 6.07
C TRP A 67 27.79 -18.17 7.42
#